data_AF-A0A7J4ECG5-F1
#
_entry.id   AF-A0A7J4ECG5-F1
#
_cell.length_a   1.000
_cell.length_b   1.000
_cell.length_c   1.000
_cell.angle_alpha   90.00
_cell.angle_beta   90.00
_cell.angle_gamma   90.00
#
_symmetry.space_group_name_H-M   'P 1'
#
loop_
_entity.id
_entity.type
_entity.pdbx_description
1 polymer ?
#
loop_
_entity_poly.entity_id
_entity_poly.type
_entity_poly.pdbx_seq_one_letter_code
_entity_poly.pdbx_strand_id
1 'polypeptide(L)'
;LYVPGANAKEARKIKEVENIGYTVVDEKGDPRNPDAVVVFGGLAMQKFGCSPEDVTRMIADISGEKKPKIIGVGFMNTFERAGWDKKIKFDTLIDETVVK
;
A
#
# COMPACT_ATOMS: atom_id res chain seq x y z
N LEU A 1 -3.86 1.95 -8.94
CA LEU A 1 -2.90 0.90 -9.39
C LEU A 1 -2.65 -0.06 -8.23
N TYR A 2 -2.29 -1.31 -8.52
CA TYR A 2 -1.81 -2.27 -7.53
C TYR A 2 -0.30 -2.40 -7.63
N VAL A 3 0.41 -2.29 -6.50
CA VAL A 3 1.88 -2.39 -6.44
C VAL A 3 2.26 -3.57 -5.54
N PRO A 4 2.68 -4.72 -6.10
CA PRO A 4 3.02 -5.88 -5.31
C PRO A 4 4.36 -5.70 -4.59
N GLY A 5 4.41 -6.05 -3.30
CA GLY A 5 5.67 -6.15 -2.53
C GLY A 5 6.51 -4.88 -2.51
N ALA A 6 5.88 -3.71 -2.51
CA ALA A 6 6.55 -2.41 -2.62
C ALA A 6 7.48 -2.27 -3.85
N ASN A 7 7.18 -3.00 -4.94
CA ASN A 7 7.93 -2.91 -6.18
C ASN A 7 7.14 -2.14 -7.24
N ALA A 8 7.40 -0.83 -7.33
CA ALA A 8 6.75 0.07 -8.29
C ALA A 8 6.93 -0.35 -9.76
N LYS A 9 8.01 -1.07 -10.10
CA LYS A 9 8.24 -1.57 -11.49
C LYS A 9 7.22 -2.63 -11.91
N GLU A 10 6.60 -3.28 -10.93
CA GLU A 10 5.56 -4.28 -11.11
C GLU A 10 4.15 -3.73 -10.92
N ALA A 11 3.98 -2.39 -10.92
CA ALA A 11 2.66 -1.77 -10.83
C ALA A 11 1.73 -2.24 -11.96
N ARG A 12 0.53 -2.69 -11.57
CA ARG A 12 -0.53 -3.17 -12.46
C ARG A 12 -1.78 -2.31 -12.36
N LYS A 13 -2.52 -2.19 -13.47
CA LYS A 13 -3.82 -1.51 -13.46
C LYS A 13 -4.86 -2.32 -12.70
N ILE A 14 -5.76 -1.60 -12.04
CA ILE A 14 -6.98 -2.15 -11.47
C ILE A 14 -8.10 -1.64 -12.37
N LYS A 15 -8.92 -2.52 -12.91
CA LYS A 15 -10.05 -2.17 -13.78
C LYS A 15 -11.31 -2.83 -13.27
N GLU A 16 -12.44 -2.15 -13.46
CA GLU A 16 -13.74 -2.78 -13.31
C GLU A 16 -13.93 -3.80 -14.43
N VAL A 17 -14.34 -5.00 -14.05
CA VAL A 17 -14.73 -6.08 -14.95
C VAL A 17 -16.21 -6.33 -14.74
N GLU A 18 -16.99 -6.24 -15.82
CA GLU A 18 -18.43 -6.37 -15.80
C GLU A 18 -18.86 -7.67 -15.08
N ASN A 19 -19.81 -7.57 -14.16
CA ASN A 19 -20.33 -8.67 -13.33
C ASN A 19 -19.32 -9.35 -12.39
N ILE A 20 -18.08 -8.85 -12.27
CA ILE A 20 -17.04 -9.39 -11.36
C ILE A 20 -16.60 -8.33 -10.33
N GLY A 21 -16.46 -7.07 -10.75
CA GLY A 21 -15.96 -5.97 -9.94
C GLY A 21 -14.51 -5.58 -10.28
N TYR A 22 -13.81 -4.93 -9.35
CA TYR A 22 -12.45 -4.42 -9.58
C TYR A 22 -11.40 -5.54 -9.51
N THR A 23 -10.69 -5.74 -10.61
CA THR A 23 -9.65 -6.76 -10.75
C THR A 23 -8.31 -6.15 -11.11
N VAL A 24 -7.22 -6.69 -10.54
CA VAL A 24 -5.86 -6.40 -11.00
C VAL A 24 -5.65 -7.13 -12.32
N VAL A 25 -5.41 -6.38 -13.40
CA VAL A 25 -5.16 -6.94 -14.73
C VAL A 25 -3.66 -6.96 -15.03
N ASP A 26 -3.22 -7.87 -15.90
CA ASP A 26 -1.82 -7.91 -16.36
C ASP A 26 -1.51 -6.82 -17.40
N GLU A 27 -1.80 -5.57 -17.03
CA GLU A 27 -1.45 -4.38 -17.79
C GLU A 27 -0.64 -3.46 -16.87
N LYS A 28 0.56 -3.06 -17.30
CA LYS A 28 1.40 -2.15 -16.51
C LYS A 28 0.72 -0.78 -16.35
N GLY A 29 0.89 -0.20 -15.16
CA GLY A 29 0.49 1.18 -14.87
C GLY A 29 1.71 2.02 -14.49
N ASP A 30 1.62 3.33 -14.72
CA ASP A 30 2.63 4.28 -14.25
C ASP A 30 2.30 4.72 -12.81
N PRO A 31 3.10 4.33 -11.80
CA PRO A 31 2.82 4.65 -10.41
C PRO A 31 3.24 6.07 -10.00
N ARG A 32 3.87 6.85 -10.89
CA ARG A 32 4.40 8.17 -10.55
C ARG A 32 3.29 9.18 -10.25
N ASN A 33 3.61 10.11 -9.35
CA ASN A 33 2.75 11.22 -8.94
C ASN A 33 1.35 10.81 -8.45
N PRO A 34 1.23 9.83 -7.53
CA PRO A 34 -0.08 9.48 -7.00
C PRO A 34 -0.61 10.60 -6.08
N ASP A 35 -1.92 10.80 -6.04
CA ASP A 35 -2.54 11.67 -5.02
C ASP A 35 -2.55 11.00 -3.64
N ALA A 36 -2.66 9.67 -3.61
CA ALA A 36 -2.66 8.87 -2.39
C ALA A 36 -2.00 7.50 -2.61
N VAL A 37 -1.37 7.00 -1.55
CA VAL A 37 -0.83 5.64 -1.47
C VAL A 37 -1.49 4.91 -0.31
N VAL A 38 -2.10 3.76 -0.61
CA VAL A 38 -2.71 2.88 0.39
C VAL A 38 -1.75 1.73 0.68
N VAL A 39 -1.27 1.64 1.91
CA VAL A 39 -0.43 0.55 2.40
C VAL A 39 -1.32 -0.45 3.12
N PHE A 40 -1.39 -1.68 2.61
CA PHE A 40 -2.15 -2.75 3.25
C PHE A 40 -1.32 -3.45 4.33
N GLY A 41 -1.96 -3.75 5.47
CA GLY A 41 -1.34 -4.34 6.66
C GLY A 41 -0.68 -5.70 6.42
N GLY A 42 -1.07 -6.42 5.36
CA GLY A 42 -0.40 -7.66 4.94
C GLY A 42 1.11 -7.48 4.72
N LEU A 43 1.57 -6.30 4.25
CA LEU A 43 3.00 -6.02 4.06
C LEU A 43 3.78 -6.00 5.39
N ALA A 44 3.13 -5.63 6.49
CA ALA A 44 3.74 -5.57 7.82
C ALA A 44 3.82 -6.94 8.52
N MET A 45 3.23 -7.99 7.93
CA MET A 45 3.36 -9.35 8.44
C MET A 45 4.73 -9.93 8.05
N GLN A 46 5.49 -10.42 9.03
CA GLN A 46 6.88 -10.89 8.88
C GLN A 46 7.11 -11.87 7.71
N LYS A 47 6.09 -12.65 7.32
CA LYS A 47 6.18 -13.66 6.26
C LYS A 47 6.39 -13.08 4.85
N PHE A 48 6.09 -11.80 4.62
CA PHE A 48 6.14 -11.20 3.28
C PHE A 48 7.45 -10.47 2.95
N GLY A 49 8.40 -10.41 3.88
CA GLY A 49 9.77 -9.95 3.61
C GLY A 49 9.92 -8.48 3.19
N CYS A 50 8.88 -7.67 3.33
CA CYS A 50 8.93 -6.24 3.03
C CYS A 50 9.25 -5.46 4.31
N SER A 51 10.28 -4.61 4.27
CA SER A 51 10.58 -3.71 5.39
C SER A 51 9.78 -2.40 5.27
N PRO A 52 9.45 -1.73 6.38
CA PRO A 52 8.82 -0.41 6.32
C PRO A 52 9.71 0.63 5.61
N GLU A 53 11.03 0.42 5.62
CA GLU A 53 11.99 1.24 4.90
C GLU A 53 11.86 1.06 3.38
N ASP A 54 11.57 -0.15 2.89
CA ASP A 54 11.33 -0.40 1.46
C ASP A 54 10.03 0.26 0.98
N VAL A 55 8.98 0.21 1.80
CA VAL A 55 7.72 0.92 1.51
C VAL A 55 7.95 2.42 1.44
N THR A 56 8.67 2.98 2.42
CA THR A 56 8.95 4.43 2.48
C THR A 56 9.80 4.88 1.29
N ARG A 57 10.81 4.07 0.91
CA ARG A 57 11.64 4.31 -0.27
C ARG A 57 10.81 4.28 -1.54
N MET A 58 9.97 3.27 -1.73
CA MET A 58 9.09 3.17 -2.89
C MET A 58 8.13 4.35 -2.99
N ILE A 59 7.54 4.78 -1.87
CA ILE A 59 6.68 5.98 -1.84
C ILE A 59 7.47 7.21 -2.26
N ALA A 60 8.70 7.39 -1.75
CA ALA A 60 9.56 8.51 -2.13
C ALA A 60 9.91 8.48 -3.64
N ASP A 61 10.24 7.30 -4.18
CA ASP A 61 10.61 7.13 -5.59
C ASP A 61 9.47 7.45 -6.56
N ILE A 62 8.22 7.17 -6.18
CA ILE A 62 7.04 7.44 -7.01
C ILE A 62 6.43 8.83 -6.75
N SER A 63 6.80 9.48 -5.64
CA SER A 63 6.38 10.84 -5.34
C SER A 63 7.13 11.80 -6.26
N GLY A 64 6.41 12.62 -7.03
CA GLY A 64 7.05 13.77 -7.68
C GLY A 64 6.98 15.00 -6.78
N GLU A 65 6.59 16.13 -7.35
CA GLU A 65 6.60 17.42 -6.66
C GLU A 65 5.61 17.51 -5.49
N LYS A 66 4.52 16.73 -5.56
CA LYS A 66 3.49 16.68 -4.52
C LYS A 66 3.64 15.38 -3.72
N LYS A 67 3.70 15.54 -2.40
CA LYS A 67 3.70 14.39 -1.48
C LYS A 67 2.30 13.76 -1.44
N PRO A 68 2.14 12.46 -1.74
CA PRO A 68 0.86 11.78 -1.65
C PRO A 68 0.39 11.68 -0.20
N LYS A 69 -0.93 11.54 -0.02
CA LYS A 69 -1.49 11.08 1.25
C LYS A 69 -1.15 9.61 1.47
N ILE A 70 -0.58 9.29 2.63
CA ILE A 70 -0.20 7.93 2.99
C ILE A 70 -1.26 7.37 3.94
N ILE A 71 -2.01 6.37 3.47
CA ILE A 71 -3.11 5.75 4.21
C ILE A 71 -2.71 4.31 4.54
N GLY A 72 -2.72 3.94 5.81
CA GLY A 72 -2.57 2.53 6.21
C GLY A 72 -3.93 1.90 6.41
N VAL A 73 -4.14 0.71 5.84
CA VAL A 73 -5.35 -0.10 6.04
C VAL A 73 -4.94 -1.46 6.56
N GLY A 74 -5.33 -1.75 7.80
CA GLY A 74 -4.92 -2.95 8.52
C GLY A 74 -6.06 -3.55 9.33
N PHE A 75 -5.78 -4.71 9.93
CA PHE A 75 -6.66 -5.34 10.90
C PHE A 75 -5.87 -5.69 12.16
N MET A 76 -6.53 -5.71 13.31
CA MET A 76 -5.98 -6.19 14.58
C MET A 76 -4.68 -5.49 15.02
N ASN A 77 -4.63 -4.17 14.91
CA ASN A 77 -3.46 -3.31 15.18
C ASN A 77 -2.17 -3.79 14.51
N THR A 78 -2.25 -4.31 13.27
CA THR A 78 -1.09 -4.94 12.63
C THR A 78 0.10 -3.98 12.48
N PHE A 79 -0.15 -2.72 12.11
CA PHE A 79 0.93 -1.73 11.95
C PHE A 79 1.60 -1.37 13.28
N GLU A 80 0.82 -1.18 14.35
CA GLU A 80 1.37 -0.88 15.68
C GLU A 80 2.16 -2.06 16.25
N ARG A 81 1.63 -3.28 16.11
CA ARG A 81 2.29 -4.51 16.58
C ARG A 81 3.60 -4.77 15.84
N ALA A 82 3.67 -4.39 14.57
CA ALA A 82 4.89 -4.45 13.77
C ALA A 82 5.82 -3.23 13.99
N GLY A 83 5.38 -2.19 14.71
CA GLY A 83 6.10 -0.94 14.91
C GLY A 83 6.22 -0.08 13.65
N TRP A 84 5.35 -0.29 12.65
CA TRP A 84 5.35 0.45 11.39
C TRP A 84 4.73 1.83 11.52
N ASP A 85 3.78 2.00 12.46
CA ASP A 85 3.18 3.28 12.84
C ASP A 85 4.23 4.33 13.27
N LYS A 86 5.35 3.89 13.83
CA LYS A 86 6.47 4.76 14.26
C LYS A 86 7.49 5.04 13.15
N LYS A 87 7.45 4.25 12.07
CA LYS A 87 8.45 4.29 10.99
C LYS A 87 7.91 4.92 9.70
N ILE A 88 6.64 4.66 9.41
CA ILE A 88 5.93 5.24 8.26
C ILE A 88 5.03 6.35 8.78
N LYS A 89 5.19 7.55 8.22
CA LYS A 89 4.36 8.70 8.56
C LYS A 89 3.01 8.62 7.83
N PHE A 90 2.09 7.82 8.37
CA PHE A 90 0.72 7.75 7.89
C PHE A 90 -0.02 9.06 8.14
N ASP A 91 -0.72 9.58 7.13
CA ASP A 91 -1.70 10.66 7.29
C ASP A 91 -2.99 10.13 7.93
N THR A 92 -3.32 8.85 7.71
CA THR A 92 -4.48 8.18 8.27
C THR A 92 -4.18 6.69 8.43
N LEU A 93 -4.58 6.13 9.58
CA LEU A 93 -4.59 4.70 9.84
C LEU A 93 -6.03 4.24 10.03
N ILE A 94 -6.45 3.30 9.20
CA ILE A 94 -7.71 2.58 9.34
C ILE A 94 -7.34 1.20 9.84
N ASP A 95 -7.68 0.92 11.10
CA ASP A 95 -7.53 -0.39 11.70
C ASP A 95 -8.91 -0.93 12.09
N GLU A 96 -9.23 -2.11 11.58
CA GLU A 96 -10.50 -2.76 11.85
C GLU A 96 -10.29 -4.04 12.66
N THR A 97 -11.23 -4.34 13.55
CA THR A 97 -11.25 -5.60 14.28
C THR A 97 -12.24 -6.57 13.65
N VAL A 98 -11.76 -7.77 13.31
CA VAL A 98 -12.66 -8.85 12.86
C VAL A 98 -13.24 -9.53 14.10
N VAL A 99 -14.51 -9.24 14.39
CA VAL A 99 -15.30 -9.96 15.40
C VAL A 99 -15.97 -11.14 14.71
N LYS A 100 -15.81 -12.35 15.26
CA LYS A 100 -16.48 -13.57 14.77
C LYS A 100 -17.94 -13.61 15.18
#